data_AF-A0A2R6T8T1-F1
#
_entry.id   AF-A0A2R6T8T1-F1
#
_cell.length_a   1.000
_cell.length_b   1.000
_cell.length_c   1.000
_cell.angle_alpha   90.00
_cell.angle_beta   90.00
_cell.angle_gamma   90.00
#
_symmetry.space_group_name_H-M   'P 1'
#
loop_
_entity.id
_entity.type
_entity.pdbx_description
1 polymer ?
#
loop_
_entity_poly.entity_id
_entity_poly.type
_entity_poly.pdbx_seq_one_letter_code
_entity_poly.pdbx_strand_id
1 'polypeptide(L)'
;MNKKIIVLLIVLFLIGVGLGGYWFGLNEKNEEFEDVVADNRNLSEKLNQSLDRVEVLEDLVSEKNTTIEGLSEKINRLNNTVKEQNQAIDNLDSEIKSLEEFLAIKNASLSEAREQIDSYEEILVTKNETINELQEEVSYLESVVDEKNETIISLKENNTKLRDSLVELNGSLEEARAEVRNLSDRVVELEELVSEGYVVDNSSFGVLAVYENTNEGIVLGLETEYEVGDGELNVDIINTTYGEKYIQSSFRTALDVSTYLSNVSLSNRSVDQEIFSPNTTLEVDGPSAGAAICLAQISVFKNKTINQSILITGTINRDGSIGRVGEVRAKVIAAREKGYELVLVPDGQSVSVSGIDVKEVSNIQEAGELLFKKGV
;
A
#
# COMPACT_ATOMS: atom_id res chain seq x y z
N MET A 1 53.23 210.62 54.58
CA MET A 1 53.95 209.40 54.14
C MET A 1 53.37 208.95 52.80
N ASN A 2 54.22 208.56 51.84
CA ASN A 2 54.02 208.82 50.40
C ASN A 2 53.12 207.78 49.70
N LYS A 3 51.98 208.24 49.14
CA LYS A 3 50.96 207.42 48.44
C LYS A 3 51.52 206.54 47.31
N LYS A 4 52.69 206.85 46.76
CA LYS A 4 53.31 206.08 45.66
C LYS A 4 53.95 204.75 46.09
N ILE A 5 54.51 204.66 47.30
CA ILE A 5 55.22 203.43 47.75
C ILE A 5 54.23 202.35 48.19
N ILE A 6 53.16 202.74 48.90
CA ILE A 6 52.13 201.79 49.37
C ILE A 6 51.37 201.18 48.19
N VAL A 7 51.01 201.99 47.18
CA VAL A 7 50.34 201.48 45.97
C VAL A 7 51.27 200.54 45.20
N LEU A 8 52.57 200.83 45.10
CA LEU A 8 53.55 199.95 44.45
C LEU A 8 53.69 198.61 45.20
N LEU A 9 53.71 198.63 46.53
CA LEU A 9 53.73 197.42 47.36
C LEU A 9 52.45 196.59 47.23
N ILE A 10 51.29 197.22 47.14
CA ILE A 10 50.00 196.52 46.92
C ILE A 10 49.94 195.91 45.52
N VAL A 11 50.43 196.61 44.49
CA VAL A 11 50.46 196.08 43.11
C VAL A 11 51.46 194.92 42.99
N LEU A 12 52.65 195.02 43.59
CA LEU A 12 53.62 193.91 43.65
C LEU A 12 53.07 192.71 44.44
N PHE A 13 52.32 192.96 45.52
CA PHE A 13 51.63 191.90 46.25
C PHE A 13 50.53 191.25 45.39
N LEU A 14 49.70 192.02 44.68
CA LEU A 14 48.68 191.49 43.77
C LEU A 14 49.28 190.72 42.58
N ILE A 15 50.41 191.18 42.03
CA ILE A 15 51.16 190.47 40.98
C ILE A 15 51.78 189.19 41.54
N GLY A 16 52.34 189.22 42.75
CA GLY A 16 52.88 188.03 43.42
C GLY A 16 51.81 187.01 43.77
N VAL A 17 50.64 187.45 44.22
CA VAL A 17 49.46 186.61 44.49
C VAL A 17 48.89 186.03 43.18
N GLY A 18 48.83 186.83 42.11
CA GLY A 18 48.38 186.40 40.79
C GLY A 18 49.33 185.40 40.13
N LEU A 19 50.64 185.67 40.14
CA LEU A 19 51.68 184.77 39.62
C LEU A 19 51.80 183.50 40.48
N GLY A 20 51.65 183.62 41.80
CA GLY A 20 51.63 182.48 42.72
C GLY A 20 50.41 181.56 42.47
N GLY A 21 49.22 182.13 42.25
CA GLY A 21 48.03 181.38 41.85
C GLY A 21 48.16 180.73 40.46
N TYR A 22 48.79 181.42 39.51
CA TYR A 22 49.06 180.88 38.17
C TYR A 22 50.12 179.77 38.20
N TRP A 23 51.16 179.91 39.02
CA TRP A 23 52.20 178.89 39.23
C TRP A 23 51.63 177.68 39.98
N PHE A 24 50.79 177.89 40.99
CA PHE A 24 50.11 176.81 41.71
C PHE A 24 49.15 176.04 40.80
N GLY A 25 48.34 176.73 39.99
CA GLY A 25 47.49 176.09 38.98
C GLY A 25 48.26 175.42 37.84
N LEU A 26 49.48 175.89 37.52
CA LEU A 26 50.40 175.20 36.61
C LEU A 26 51.00 173.95 37.25
N ASN A 27 51.31 173.99 38.55
CA ASN A 27 51.88 172.86 39.28
C ASN A 27 50.83 171.76 39.51
N GLU A 28 49.59 172.13 39.84
CA GLU A 28 48.43 171.23 39.95
C GLU A 28 48.12 170.57 38.59
N LYS A 29 48.13 171.34 37.50
CA LYS A 29 48.01 170.77 36.14
C LYS A 29 49.20 169.91 35.74
N ASN A 30 50.38 170.17 36.27
CA ASN A 30 51.57 169.36 36.00
C ASN A 30 51.53 168.04 36.77
N GLU A 31 51.06 168.04 38.02
CA GLU A 31 50.77 166.81 38.78
C GLU A 31 49.67 165.98 38.12
N GLU A 32 48.58 166.62 37.67
CA GLU A 32 47.49 165.95 36.94
C GLU A 32 48.00 165.38 35.59
N PHE A 33 48.94 166.06 34.92
CA PHE A 33 49.57 165.55 33.71
C PHE A 33 50.51 164.37 33.98
N GLU A 34 51.30 164.41 35.05
CA GLU A 34 52.17 163.29 35.47
C GLU A 34 51.34 162.07 35.91
N ASP A 35 50.21 162.25 36.59
CA ASP A 35 49.26 161.19 36.92
C ASP A 35 48.67 160.56 35.64
N VAL A 36 48.26 161.38 34.67
CA VAL A 36 47.79 160.89 33.37
C VAL A 36 48.90 160.13 32.63
N VAL A 37 50.15 160.58 32.70
CA VAL A 37 51.30 159.88 32.10
C VAL A 37 51.55 158.54 32.80
N ALA A 38 51.44 158.48 34.12
CA ALA A 38 51.59 157.25 34.91
C ALA A 38 50.45 156.25 34.62
N ASP A 39 49.21 156.72 34.55
CA ASP A 39 48.05 155.92 34.18
C ASP A 39 48.16 155.39 32.75
N ASN A 40 48.63 156.21 31.80
CA ASN A 40 48.83 155.79 30.42
C ASN A 40 49.97 154.75 30.30
N ARG A 41 51.03 154.88 31.12
CA ARG A 41 52.09 153.86 31.22
C ARG A 41 51.56 152.54 31.79
N ASN A 42 50.75 152.58 32.85
CA ASN A 42 50.09 151.40 33.44
C ASN A 42 49.12 150.75 32.45
N LEU A 43 48.35 151.56 31.71
CA LEU A 43 47.45 151.09 30.67
C LEU A 43 48.21 150.42 29.52
N SER A 44 49.34 150.99 29.09
CA SER A 44 50.22 150.39 28.09
C SER A 44 50.82 149.07 28.57
N GLU A 45 51.17 148.94 29.85
CA GLU A 45 51.68 147.70 30.42
C GLU A 45 50.60 146.61 30.49
N LYS A 46 49.38 146.96 30.93
CA LYS A 46 48.21 146.06 30.88
C LYS A 46 47.85 145.67 29.45
N LEU A 47 47.97 146.59 28.50
CA LEU A 47 47.74 146.32 27.08
C LEU A 47 48.75 145.30 26.56
N ASN A 48 50.04 145.47 26.86
CA ASN A 48 51.07 144.51 26.49
C ASN A 48 50.85 143.14 27.15
N GLN A 49 50.52 143.10 28.44
CA GLN A 49 50.15 141.84 29.11
C GLN A 49 48.92 141.17 28.47
N SER A 50 47.95 141.96 28.00
CA SER A 50 46.80 141.42 27.27
C SER A 50 47.18 140.89 25.89
N LEU A 51 48.12 141.53 25.20
CA LEU A 51 48.63 141.06 23.90
C LEU A 51 49.39 139.74 24.06
N ASP A 52 50.27 139.61 25.05
CA ASP A 52 50.97 138.36 25.35
C ASP A 52 49.98 137.21 25.66
N ARG A 53 48.90 137.51 26.39
CA ARG A 53 47.85 136.52 26.67
C ARG A 53 47.06 136.11 25.43
N VAL A 54 46.85 137.03 24.48
CA VAL A 54 46.20 136.73 23.20
C VAL A 54 47.10 135.82 22.36
N GLU A 55 48.40 136.11 22.30
CA GLU A 55 49.38 135.28 21.59
C GLU A 55 49.39 133.83 22.11
N VAL A 56 49.44 133.64 23.44
CA VAL A 56 49.35 132.30 24.06
C VAL A 56 48.03 131.60 23.73
N LEU A 57 46.92 132.35 23.66
CA LEU A 57 45.62 131.78 23.29
C LEU A 57 45.56 131.40 21.80
N GLU A 58 46.18 132.20 20.92
CA GLU A 58 46.27 131.89 19.49
C GLU A 58 47.07 130.61 19.24
N ASP A 59 48.21 130.45 19.93
CA ASP A 59 49.00 129.22 19.90
C ASP A 59 48.21 128.01 20.40
N LEU A 60 47.50 128.15 21.53
CA LEU A 60 46.68 127.08 22.07
C LEU A 60 45.50 126.73 21.16
N VAL A 61 44.88 127.72 20.53
CA VAL A 61 43.82 127.50 19.52
C VAL A 61 44.39 126.76 18.31
N SER A 62 45.58 127.13 17.84
CA SER A 62 46.27 126.44 16.76
C SER A 62 46.56 124.97 17.10
N GLU A 63 47.11 124.71 18.30
CA GLU A 63 47.35 123.34 18.80
C GLU A 63 46.05 122.53 18.90
N LYS A 64 44.98 123.11 19.42
CA LYS A 64 43.67 122.43 19.48
C LYS A 64 43.09 122.19 18.11
N ASN A 65 43.26 123.09 17.15
CA ASN A 65 42.80 122.90 15.77
C ASN A 65 43.54 121.73 15.10
N THR A 66 44.87 121.65 15.22
CA THR A 66 45.63 120.49 14.69
C THR A 66 45.21 119.18 15.34
N THR A 67 44.90 119.20 16.64
CA THR A 67 44.36 118.03 17.36
C THR A 67 42.98 117.63 16.84
N ILE A 68 42.08 118.60 16.61
CA ILE A 68 40.74 118.38 16.07
C ILE A 68 40.82 117.80 14.66
N GLU A 69 41.70 118.31 13.81
CA GLU A 69 41.95 117.78 12.47
C GLU A 69 42.40 116.31 12.54
N GLY A 70 43.37 115.99 13.40
CA GLY A 70 43.83 114.62 13.60
C GLY A 70 42.74 113.68 14.14
N LEU A 71 41.86 114.17 15.01
CA LEU A 71 40.69 113.42 15.49
C LEU A 71 39.66 113.23 14.36
N SER A 72 39.42 114.25 13.54
CA SER A 72 38.50 114.17 12.40
C SER A 72 38.97 113.14 11.38
N GLU A 73 40.28 113.07 11.09
CA GLU A 73 40.83 112.04 10.22
C GLU A 73 40.64 110.64 10.79
N LYS A 74 40.90 110.45 12.10
CA LYS A 74 40.67 109.17 12.78
C LYS A 74 39.19 108.76 12.74
N ILE A 75 38.27 109.69 12.98
CA ILE A 75 36.82 109.46 12.88
C ILE A 75 36.45 109.03 11.46
N ASN A 76 36.97 109.69 10.43
CA ASN A 76 36.71 109.32 9.04
C ASN A 76 37.22 107.93 8.69
N ARG A 77 38.43 107.57 9.15
CA ARG A 77 38.96 106.20 8.98
C ARG A 77 38.06 105.18 9.69
N LEU A 78 37.66 105.46 10.93
CA LEU A 78 36.79 104.57 11.70
C LEU A 78 35.42 104.40 11.03
N ASN A 79 34.81 105.48 10.52
CA ASN A 79 33.54 105.42 9.79
C ASN A 79 33.63 104.57 8.53
N ASN A 80 34.74 104.67 7.78
CA ASN A 80 34.96 103.82 6.61
C ASN A 80 35.10 102.35 7.00
N THR A 81 35.87 102.03 8.06
CA THR A 81 35.99 100.65 8.56
C THR A 81 34.64 100.10 9.04
N VAL A 82 33.84 100.88 9.76
CA VAL A 82 32.50 100.48 10.20
C VAL A 82 31.60 100.19 8.98
N LYS A 83 31.67 101.01 7.94
CA LYS A 83 30.91 100.80 6.71
C LYS A 83 31.31 99.49 6.00
N GLU A 84 32.61 99.22 5.88
CA GLU A 84 33.13 97.97 5.30
C GLU A 84 32.70 96.75 6.11
N GLN A 85 32.77 96.84 7.44
CA GLN A 85 32.32 95.77 8.34
C GLN A 85 30.82 95.51 8.23
N ASN A 86 29.98 96.56 8.15
CA ASN A 86 28.55 96.39 7.98
C ASN A 86 28.22 95.70 6.64
N GLN A 87 28.91 96.06 5.56
CA GLN A 87 28.74 95.37 4.28
C GLN A 87 29.16 93.89 4.34
N ALA A 88 30.22 93.58 5.09
CA ALA A 88 30.63 92.20 5.33
C ALA A 88 29.60 91.41 6.16
N ILE A 89 28.98 92.05 7.16
CA ILE A 89 27.88 91.47 7.95
C ILE A 89 26.68 91.18 7.05
N ASP A 90 26.26 92.14 6.21
CA ASP A 90 25.13 91.97 5.29
C ASP A 90 25.35 90.78 4.32
N ASN A 91 26.59 90.59 3.86
CA ASN A 91 26.97 89.45 3.02
C ASN A 91 26.90 88.12 3.78
N LEU A 92 27.42 88.09 5.01
CA LEU A 92 27.37 86.89 5.87
C LEU A 92 25.93 86.52 6.23
N ASP A 93 25.08 87.50 6.53
CA ASP A 93 23.66 87.27 6.82
C ASP A 93 22.94 86.66 5.60
N SER A 94 23.28 87.12 4.39
CA SER A 94 22.76 86.54 3.15
C SER A 94 23.23 85.09 2.95
N GLU A 95 24.49 84.78 3.25
CA GLU A 95 25.04 83.42 3.18
C GLU A 95 24.39 82.50 4.22
N ILE A 96 24.26 82.95 5.47
CA ILE A 96 23.58 82.23 6.56
C ILE A 96 22.15 81.87 6.15
N LYS A 97 21.40 82.83 5.59
CA LYS A 97 20.03 82.59 5.13
C LYS A 97 19.96 81.51 4.05
N SER A 98 20.90 81.52 3.09
CA SER A 98 20.95 80.49 2.05
C SER A 98 21.27 79.09 2.62
N LEU A 99 22.13 79.03 3.64
CA LEU A 99 22.47 77.79 4.33
C LEU A 99 21.30 77.26 5.16
N GLU A 100 20.55 78.12 5.83
CA GLU A 100 19.34 77.76 6.56
C GLU A 100 18.27 77.17 5.62
N GLU A 101 18.05 77.78 4.46
CA GLU A 101 17.14 77.27 3.43
C GLU A 101 17.61 75.89 2.91
N PHE A 102 18.91 75.73 2.65
CA PHE A 102 19.48 74.45 2.23
C PHE A 102 19.31 73.35 3.31
N LEU A 103 19.56 73.68 4.57
CA LEU A 103 19.37 72.76 5.70
C LEU A 103 17.90 72.36 5.86
N ALA A 104 16.97 73.30 5.69
CA ALA A 104 15.54 73.00 5.74
C ALA A 104 15.14 71.98 4.67
N ILE A 105 15.62 72.14 3.44
CA ILE A 105 15.39 71.19 2.34
C ILE A 105 15.98 69.82 2.68
N LYS A 106 17.23 69.77 3.17
CA LYS A 106 17.87 68.49 3.54
C LYS A 106 17.16 67.78 4.68
N ASN A 107 16.68 68.51 5.67
CA ASN A 107 15.90 67.93 6.76
C ASN A 107 14.56 67.37 6.28
N ALA A 108 13.90 68.05 5.34
CA ALA A 108 12.68 67.53 4.72
C ALA A 108 12.95 66.20 3.98
N SER A 109 13.97 66.16 3.11
CA SER A 109 14.36 64.92 2.41
C SER A 109 14.78 63.80 3.37
N LEU A 110 15.43 64.13 4.49
CA LEU A 110 15.80 63.15 5.50
C LEU A 110 14.57 62.59 6.23
N SER A 111 13.55 63.42 6.47
CA SER A 111 12.28 62.99 7.04
C SER A 111 11.57 62.00 6.12
N GLU A 112 11.47 62.31 4.83
CA GLU A 112 10.87 61.42 3.82
C GLU A 112 11.63 60.08 3.73
N ALA A 113 12.96 60.11 3.76
CA ALA A 113 13.77 58.89 3.76
C ALA A 113 13.53 58.02 5.01
N ARG A 114 13.31 58.63 6.17
CA ARG A 114 12.99 57.90 7.41
C ARG A 114 11.61 57.24 7.33
N GLU A 115 10.61 57.94 6.84
CA GLU A 115 9.27 57.35 6.64
C GLU A 115 9.30 56.15 5.68
N GLN A 116 10.13 56.21 4.62
CA GLN A 116 10.32 55.07 3.73
C GLN A 116 11.01 53.89 4.42
N ILE A 117 12.00 54.15 5.28
CA ILE A 117 12.67 53.10 6.07
C ILE A 117 11.67 52.44 7.01
N ASP A 118 10.88 53.23 7.75
CA ASP A 118 9.85 52.72 8.66
C ASP A 118 8.84 51.82 7.93
N SER A 119 8.41 52.24 6.72
CA SER A 119 7.54 51.43 5.86
C SER A 119 8.18 50.11 5.43
N TYR A 120 9.47 50.11 5.07
CA TYR A 120 10.17 48.88 4.71
C TYR A 120 10.38 47.95 5.91
N GLU A 121 10.63 48.50 7.10
CA GLU A 121 10.75 47.71 8.33
C GLU A 121 9.44 46.98 8.66
N GLU A 122 8.29 47.65 8.53
CA GLU A 122 6.97 47.04 8.73
C GLU A 122 6.71 45.90 7.73
N ILE A 123 7.06 46.10 6.45
CA ILE A 123 6.97 45.06 5.41
C ILE A 123 7.87 43.87 5.74
N LEU A 124 9.09 44.10 6.25
CA LEU A 124 10.01 43.04 6.62
C LEU A 124 9.49 42.21 7.79
N VAL A 125 8.90 42.84 8.80
CA VAL A 125 8.24 42.14 9.92
C VAL A 125 7.15 41.22 9.39
N THR A 126 6.24 41.76 8.57
CA THR A 126 5.13 40.99 7.99
C THR A 126 5.65 39.80 7.14
N LYS A 127 6.67 40.02 6.31
CA LYS A 127 7.27 38.95 5.50
C LYS A 127 7.92 37.87 6.36
N ASN A 128 8.58 38.24 7.46
CA ASN A 128 9.18 37.27 8.37
C ASN A 128 8.11 36.43 9.08
N GLU A 129 6.98 37.03 9.47
CA GLU A 129 5.84 36.28 10.00
C GLU A 129 5.33 35.24 8.98
N THR A 130 5.12 35.64 7.72
CA THR A 130 4.74 34.69 6.65
C THR A 130 5.78 33.59 6.41
N ILE A 131 7.07 33.92 6.49
CA ILE A 131 8.15 32.92 6.37
C ILE A 131 8.05 31.89 7.50
N ASN A 132 7.79 32.33 8.73
CA ASN A 132 7.65 31.43 9.87
C ASN A 132 6.44 30.50 9.71
N GLU A 133 5.29 31.03 9.28
CA GLU A 133 4.09 30.22 8.99
C GLU A 133 4.37 29.15 7.92
N LEU A 134 5.05 29.53 6.83
CA LEU A 134 5.43 28.57 5.78
C LEU A 134 6.44 27.53 6.29
N GLN A 135 7.35 27.89 7.18
CA GLN A 135 8.29 26.95 7.79
C GLN A 135 7.57 25.92 8.68
N GLU A 136 6.56 26.35 9.43
CA GLU A 136 5.71 25.44 10.21
C GLU A 136 4.93 24.48 9.30
N GLU A 137 4.37 24.99 8.19
CA GLU A 137 3.67 24.14 7.21
C GLU A 137 4.61 23.12 6.56
N VAL A 138 5.82 23.53 6.17
CA VAL A 138 6.83 22.61 5.63
C VAL A 138 7.19 21.54 6.66
N SER A 139 7.42 21.91 7.92
CA SER A 139 7.74 20.94 8.98
C SER A 139 6.61 19.94 9.21
N TYR A 140 5.35 20.39 9.16
CA TYR A 140 4.20 19.50 9.20
C TYR A 140 4.18 18.54 8.02
N LEU A 141 4.39 19.03 6.79
CA LEU A 141 4.41 18.18 5.60
C LEU A 141 5.54 17.15 5.61
N GLU A 142 6.72 17.51 6.11
CA GLU A 142 7.84 16.58 6.32
C GLU A 142 7.44 15.44 7.26
N SER A 143 6.77 15.74 8.38
CA SER A 143 6.29 14.72 9.31
C SER A 143 5.29 13.74 8.69
N VAL A 144 4.39 14.26 7.82
CA VAL A 144 3.43 13.43 7.08
C VAL A 144 4.15 12.54 6.07
N VAL A 145 5.17 13.06 5.38
CA VAL A 145 5.99 12.28 4.45
C VAL A 145 6.69 11.13 5.16
N ASP A 146 7.26 11.37 6.34
CA ASP A 146 7.91 10.33 7.14
C ASP A 146 6.94 9.22 7.56
N GLU A 147 5.75 9.57 8.07
CA GLU A 147 4.70 8.60 8.43
C GLU A 147 4.29 7.73 7.21
N LYS A 148 4.13 8.35 6.04
CA LYS A 148 3.79 7.63 4.81
C LYS A 148 4.94 6.74 4.33
N ASN A 149 6.18 7.16 4.50
CA ASN A 149 7.35 6.34 4.17
C ASN A 149 7.42 5.09 5.06
N GLU A 150 7.16 5.20 6.37
CA GLU A 150 7.06 4.05 7.27
C GLU A 150 5.95 3.07 6.83
N THR A 151 4.79 3.60 6.46
CA THR A 151 3.67 2.80 5.94
C THR A 151 4.06 2.05 4.65
N ILE A 152 4.76 2.72 3.74
CA ILE A 152 5.25 2.11 2.49
C ILE A 152 6.24 0.98 2.78
N ILE A 153 7.13 1.14 3.75
CA ILE A 153 8.07 0.10 4.16
C ILE A 153 7.31 -1.13 4.66
N SER A 154 6.35 -0.96 5.57
CA SER A 154 5.51 -2.06 6.08
C SER A 154 4.73 -2.78 4.97
N LEU A 155 4.13 -2.03 4.03
CA LEU A 155 3.41 -2.60 2.90
C LEU A 155 4.32 -3.38 1.94
N LYS A 156 5.57 -2.93 1.75
CA LYS A 156 6.56 -3.67 0.95
C LYS A 156 6.93 -4.99 1.61
N GLU A 157 7.17 -4.99 2.92
CA GLU A 157 7.48 -6.20 3.68
C GLU A 157 6.34 -7.23 3.63
N ASN A 158 5.10 -6.78 3.77
CA ASN A 158 3.93 -7.65 3.66
C ASN A 158 3.77 -8.24 2.24
N ASN A 159 4.06 -7.45 1.20
CA ASN A 159 4.05 -7.95 -0.18
C ASN A 159 5.14 -9.01 -0.42
N THR A 160 6.33 -8.86 0.16
CA THR A 160 7.37 -9.91 0.10
C THR A 160 6.90 -11.18 0.79
N LYS A 161 6.32 -11.09 2.00
CA LYS A 161 5.78 -12.27 2.71
C LYS A 161 4.69 -12.97 1.90
N LEU A 162 3.77 -12.21 1.29
CA LEU A 162 2.73 -12.78 0.43
C LEU A 162 3.29 -13.47 -0.81
N ARG A 163 4.35 -12.92 -1.42
CA ARG A 163 5.03 -13.57 -2.55
C ARG A 163 5.69 -14.87 -2.13
N ASP A 164 6.35 -14.91 -0.98
CA ASP A 164 6.99 -16.12 -0.47
C ASP A 164 5.93 -17.21 -0.21
N SER A 165 4.81 -16.87 0.43
CA SER A 165 3.69 -17.81 0.63
C SER A 165 3.08 -18.30 -0.68
N LEU A 166 3.02 -17.46 -1.73
CA LEU A 166 2.56 -17.89 -3.05
C LEU A 166 3.51 -18.90 -3.69
N VAL A 167 4.82 -18.72 -3.54
CA VAL A 167 5.82 -19.68 -4.03
C VAL A 167 5.67 -21.02 -3.31
N GLU A 168 5.53 -21.00 -1.99
CA GLU A 168 5.31 -22.20 -1.18
C GLU A 168 4.03 -22.95 -1.60
N LEU A 169 2.91 -22.23 -1.71
CA LEU A 169 1.64 -22.83 -2.12
C LEU A 169 1.71 -23.43 -3.53
N ASN A 170 2.40 -22.76 -4.45
CA ASN A 170 2.58 -23.28 -5.80
C ASN A 170 3.46 -24.54 -5.82
N GLY A 171 4.45 -24.64 -4.93
CA GLY A 171 5.22 -25.87 -4.71
C GLY A 171 4.33 -27.03 -4.24
N SER A 172 3.52 -26.82 -3.20
CA SER A 172 2.58 -27.83 -2.70
C SER A 172 1.54 -28.24 -3.74
N LEU A 173 1.11 -27.32 -4.60
CA LEU A 173 0.17 -27.63 -5.69
C LEU A 173 0.79 -28.56 -6.74
N GLU A 174 2.06 -28.35 -7.10
CA GLU A 174 2.77 -29.22 -8.03
C GLU A 174 3.00 -30.62 -7.44
N GLU A 175 3.30 -30.72 -6.14
CA GLU A 175 3.39 -32.00 -5.44
C GLU A 175 2.06 -32.75 -5.45
N ALA A 176 0.96 -32.07 -5.12
CA ALA A 176 -0.38 -32.66 -5.14
C ALA A 176 -0.78 -33.12 -6.56
N ARG A 177 -0.42 -32.35 -7.60
CA ARG A 177 -0.65 -32.74 -9.00
C ARG A 177 0.13 -33.99 -9.38
N ALA A 178 1.38 -34.11 -8.93
CA ALA A 178 2.19 -35.30 -9.17
C ALA A 178 1.59 -36.54 -8.49
N GLU A 179 1.08 -36.40 -7.26
CA GLU A 179 0.39 -37.47 -6.55
C GLU A 179 -0.90 -37.91 -7.26
N VAL A 180 -1.74 -36.96 -7.68
CA VAL A 180 -2.96 -37.26 -8.45
C VAL A 180 -2.63 -38.00 -9.74
N ARG A 181 -1.56 -37.61 -10.44
CA ARG A 181 -1.12 -38.31 -11.65
C ARG A 181 -0.72 -39.76 -11.35
N ASN A 182 0.08 -39.99 -10.30
CA ASN A 182 0.46 -41.34 -9.88
C ASN A 182 -0.77 -42.20 -9.54
N LEU A 183 -1.72 -41.64 -8.78
CA LEU A 183 -2.97 -42.34 -8.46
C LEU A 183 -3.78 -42.65 -9.71
N SER A 184 -3.85 -41.73 -10.67
CA SER A 184 -4.52 -41.95 -11.96
C SER A 184 -3.89 -43.11 -12.74
N ASP A 185 -2.55 -43.18 -12.78
CA ASP A 185 -1.85 -44.27 -13.47
C ASP A 185 -2.16 -45.63 -12.81
N ARG A 186 -2.23 -45.68 -11.47
CA ARG A 186 -2.60 -46.89 -10.72
C ARG A 186 -4.06 -47.33 -10.94
N VAL A 187 -4.98 -46.39 -11.13
CA VAL A 187 -6.39 -46.72 -11.42
C VAL A 187 -6.47 -47.43 -12.77
N VAL A 188 -5.74 -46.97 -13.78
CA VAL A 188 -5.70 -47.63 -15.10
C VAL A 188 -5.19 -49.07 -14.99
N GLU A 189 -4.10 -49.29 -14.23
CA GLU A 189 -3.56 -50.64 -14.01
C GLU A 189 -4.57 -51.58 -13.31
N LEU A 190 -5.33 -51.06 -12.35
CA LEU A 190 -6.37 -51.83 -11.66
C LEU A 190 -7.57 -52.14 -12.56
N GLU A 191 -7.97 -51.21 -13.42
CA GLU A 191 -9.06 -51.43 -14.39
C GLU A 191 -8.71 -52.54 -15.39
N GLU A 192 -7.45 -52.64 -15.81
CA GLU A 192 -6.96 -53.71 -16.68
C GLU A 192 -7.06 -55.09 -16.01
N LEU A 193 -6.63 -55.21 -14.75
CA LEU A 193 -6.71 -56.47 -13.99
C LEU A 193 -8.15 -56.96 -13.76
N VAL A 194 -9.11 -56.06 -13.64
CA VAL A 194 -10.54 -56.43 -13.46
C VAL A 194 -11.14 -56.98 -14.76
N SER A 195 -10.58 -56.65 -15.93
CA SER A 195 -11.11 -57.05 -17.24
C SER A 195 -10.83 -58.50 -17.64
N GLU A 196 -9.94 -59.22 -16.95
CA GLU A 196 -9.52 -60.58 -17.31
C GLU A 196 -10.45 -61.72 -16.86
N GLY A 197 -11.64 -61.44 -16.28
CA GLY A 197 -12.64 -62.47 -15.95
C GLY A 197 -12.25 -63.33 -14.73
N TYR A 198 -12.93 -63.11 -13.60
CA TYR A 198 -12.63 -63.83 -12.36
C TYR A 198 -13.64 -64.96 -12.12
N VAL A 199 -13.20 -66.22 -12.26
CA VAL A 199 -13.99 -67.41 -11.88
C VAL A 199 -14.24 -67.38 -10.38
N VAL A 200 -15.52 -67.28 -10.00
CA VAL A 200 -16.00 -67.21 -8.61
C VAL A 200 -16.08 -68.60 -7.98
N ASP A 201 -16.55 -69.60 -8.74
CA ASP A 201 -16.64 -70.99 -8.29
C ASP A 201 -16.73 -71.95 -9.49
N ASN A 202 -16.41 -73.24 -9.28
CA ASN A 202 -16.55 -74.28 -10.31
C ASN A 202 -17.03 -75.63 -9.74
N SER A 203 -17.63 -76.46 -10.59
CA SER A 203 -18.06 -77.81 -10.22
C SER A 203 -17.95 -78.78 -11.38
N SER A 204 -17.54 -80.02 -11.07
CA SER A 204 -17.54 -81.16 -11.98
C SER A 204 -18.62 -82.17 -11.58
N PHE A 205 -19.43 -82.63 -12.53
CA PHE A 205 -20.50 -83.60 -12.27
C PHE A 205 -20.71 -84.60 -13.42
N GLY A 206 -21.18 -85.81 -13.09
CA GLY A 206 -21.51 -86.82 -14.08
C GLY A 206 -22.94 -86.69 -14.59
N VAL A 207 -23.13 -86.86 -15.90
CA VAL A 207 -24.44 -86.80 -16.57
C VAL A 207 -24.75 -88.14 -17.25
N LEU A 208 -25.88 -88.74 -16.89
CA LEU A 208 -26.32 -90.02 -17.48
C LEU A 208 -27.07 -89.83 -18.79
N ALA A 209 -26.56 -90.47 -19.85
CA ALA A 209 -27.17 -90.50 -21.17
C ALA A 209 -27.21 -91.93 -21.72
N VAL A 210 -27.83 -92.09 -22.89
CA VAL A 210 -27.93 -93.37 -23.61
C VAL A 210 -27.61 -93.10 -25.08
N TYR A 211 -26.91 -94.04 -25.72
CA TYR A 211 -26.64 -93.95 -27.16
C TYR A 211 -27.90 -94.25 -27.96
N GLU A 212 -28.22 -93.38 -28.92
CA GLU A 212 -29.43 -93.48 -29.73
C GLU A 212 -29.52 -94.80 -30.53
N ASN A 213 -28.38 -95.33 -30.98
CA ASN A 213 -28.34 -96.51 -31.84
C ASN A 213 -28.24 -97.85 -31.09
N THR A 214 -27.73 -97.88 -29.86
CA THR A 214 -27.45 -99.13 -29.14
C THR A 214 -28.28 -99.30 -27.87
N ASN A 215 -28.92 -98.24 -27.38
CA ASN A 215 -29.56 -98.19 -26.06
C ASN A 215 -28.61 -98.54 -24.89
N GLU A 216 -27.30 -98.44 -25.09
CA GLU A 216 -26.33 -98.59 -24.01
C GLU A 216 -26.15 -97.25 -23.27
N GLY A 217 -26.04 -97.31 -21.95
CA GLY A 217 -25.86 -96.12 -21.11
C GLY A 217 -24.41 -95.62 -21.11
N ILE A 218 -24.24 -94.31 -20.92
CA ILE A 218 -22.94 -93.64 -20.75
C ILE A 218 -23.03 -92.58 -19.63
N VAL A 219 -21.91 -92.35 -18.96
CA VAL A 219 -21.68 -91.20 -18.08
C VAL A 219 -20.81 -90.18 -18.82
N LEU A 220 -21.34 -88.99 -19.05
CA LEU A 220 -20.65 -87.82 -19.60
C LEU A 220 -20.12 -86.94 -18.46
N GLY A 221 -19.07 -86.17 -18.72
CA GLY A 221 -18.59 -85.14 -17.80
C GLY A 221 -19.31 -83.81 -18.04
N LEU A 222 -19.66 -83.10 -16.97
CA LEU A 222 -20.19 -81.75 -16.99
C LEU A 222 -19.32 -80.88 -16.08
N GLU A 223 -18.57 -79.96 -16.67
CA GLU A 223 -17.96 -78.86 -15.94
C GLU A 223 -18.90 -77.66 -15.94
N THR A 224 -18.90 -76.91 -14.85
CA THR A 224 -19.69 -75.70 -14.70
C THR A 224 -18.87 -74.68 -13.95
N GLU A 225 -18.70 -73.50 -14.54
CA GLU A 225 -18.00 -72.36 -13.97
C GLU A 225 -18.98 -71.20 -13.76
N TYR A 226 -18.80 -70.49 -12.65
CA TYR A 226 -19.57 -69.30 -12.31
C TYR A 226 -18.61 -68.14 -12.17
N GLU A 227 -18.77 -67.11 -12.99
CA GLU A 227 -17.79 -66.03 -13.13
C GLU A 227 -18.44 -64.65 -13.13
N VAL A 228 -17.62 -63.59 -13.06
CA VAL A 228 -18.09 -62.21 -13.24
C VAL A 228 -18.40 -61.98 -14.72
N GLY A 229 -19.62 -61.54 -15.04
CA GLY A 229 -20.04 -61.32 -16.43
C GLY A 229 -21.41 -60.64 -16.52
N ASP A 230 -22.02 -60.61 -17.70
CA ASP A 230 -23.22 -59.80 -17.97
C ASP A 230 -24.52 -60.63 -18.06
N GLY A 231 -24.56 -61.78 -17.40
CA GLY A 231 -25.75 -62.65 -17.34
C GLY A 231 -25.83 -63.67 -18.47
N GLU A 232 -24.70 -64.00 -19.08
CA GLU A 232 -24.62 -64.94 -20.18
C GLU A 232 -24.59 -66.39 -19.69
N LEU A 233 -25.12 -67.29 -20.52
CA LEU A 233 -25.00 -68.74 -20.36
C LEU A 233 -24.27 -69.27 -21.58
N ASN A 234 -23.01 -69.64 -21.41
CA ASN A 234 -22.22 -70.28 -22.45
C ASN A 234 -22.25 -71.80 -22.27
N VAL A 235 -22.48 -72.52 -23.36
CA VAL A 235 -22.54 -73.98 -23.34
C VAL A 235 -21.66 -74.51 -24.46
N ASP A 236 -20.62 -75.25 -24.11
CA ASP A 236 -19.78 -75.98 -25.06
C ASP A 236 -20.02 -77.49 -24.95
N ILE A 237 -19.96 -78.16 -26.10
CA ILE A 237 -20.25 -79.59 -26.25
C ILE A 237 -19.08 -80.24 -26.97
N ILE A 238 -18.29 -80.98 -26.21
CA ILE A 238 -17.00 -81.48 -26.65
C ILE A 238 -17.06 -83.00 -26.87
N ASN A 239 -16.61 -83.46 -28.05
CA ASN A 239 -16.52 -84.88 -28.40
C ASN A 239 -17.84 -85.67 -28.35
N THR A 240 -18.99 -85.02 -28.45
CA THR A 240 -20.31 -85.66 -28.57
C THR A 240 -21.23 -84.83 -29.44
N THR A 241 -22.24 -85.46 -30.06
CA THR A 241 -23.33 -84.75 -30.71
C THR A 241 -24.55 -84.96 -29.84
N TYR A 242 -25.02 -83.90 -29.20
CA TYR A 242 -26.26 -83.94 -28.44
C TYR A 242 -27.37 -83.54 -29.41
N GLY A 243 -28.55 -84.17 -29.37
CA GLY A 243 -29.62 -83.83 -30.32
C GLY A 243 -29.99 -82.35 -30.25
N GLU A 244 -29.76 -81.59 -31.34
CA GLU A 244 -29.86 -80.10 -31.39
C GLU A 244 -31.18 -79.55 -30.81
N LYS A 245 -32.25 -80.35 -30.89
CA LYS A 245 -33.62 -79.95 -30.52
C LYS A 245 -33.83 -79.75 -29.01
N TYR A 246 -33.04 -80.37 -28.13
CA TYR A 246 -33.34 -80.41 -26.67
C TYR A 246 -32.27 -79.79 -25.78
N ILE A 247 -31.08 -79.49 -26.30
CA ILE A 247 -29.94 -78.97 -25.53
C ILE A 247 -30.27 -77.59 -24.96
N GLN A 248 -30.54 -76.62 -25.84
CA GLN A 248 -30.70 -75.23 -25.43
C GLN A 248 -31.87 -75.05 -24.46
N SER A 249 -32.95 -75.81 -24.63
CA SER A 249 -34.09 -75.77 -23.70
C SER A 249 -33.76 -76.37 -22.34
N SER A 250 -32.93 -77.42 -22.28
CA SER A 250 -32.58 -78.09 -21.02
C SER A 250 -31.65 -77.24 -20.17
N PHE A 251 -30.59 -76.69 -20.77
CA PHE A 251 -29.63 -75.81 -20.09
C PHE A 251 -30.28 -74.50 -19.60
N ARG A 252 -31.12 -73.86 -20.43
CA ARG A 252 -31.86 -72.66 -20.02
C ARG A 252 -32.89 -72.94 -18.93
N THR A 253 -33.67 -74.02 -19.05
CA THR A 253 -34.65 -74.36 -18.01
C THR A 253 -33.95 -74.71 -16.70
N ALA A 254 -32.83 -75.41 -16.76
CA ALA A 254 -31.99 -75.67 -15.59
C ALA A 254 -31.50 -74.36 -14.96
N LEU A 255 -31.04 -73.38 -15.76
CA LEU A 255 -30.57 -72.08 -15.28
C LEU A 255 -31.68 -71.28 -14.60
N ASP A 256 -32.87 -71.21 -15.21
CA ASP A 256 -34.02 -70.53 -14.63
C ASP A 256 -34.40 -71.13 -13.27
N VAL A 257 -34.42 -72.47 -13.18
CA VAL A 257 -34.76 -73.17 -11.94
C VAL A 257 -33.64 -73.02 -10.91
N SER A 258 -32.38 -73.19 -11.29
CA SER A 258 -31.24 -73.14 -10.37
C SER A 258 -31.03 -71.74 -9.77
N THR A 259 -31.20 -70.67 -10.57
CA THR A 259 -31.16 -69.27 -10.11
C THR A 259 -32.33 -68.96 -9.17
N TYR A 260 -33.55 -69.39 -9.52
CA TYR A 260 -34.73 -69.21 -8.66
C TYR A 260 -34.57 -69.93 -7.31
N LEU A 261 -34.19 -71.21 -7.33
CA LEU A 261 -34.00 -72.00 -6.11
C LEU A 261 -32.81 -71.52 -5.27
N SER A 262 -31.80 -70.94 -5.92
CA SER A 262 -30.63 -70.40 -5.25
C SER A 262 -30.78 -68.94 -4.83
N ASN A 263 -31.84 -68.23 -5.24
CA ASN A 263 -31.98 -66.79 -5.02
C ASN A 263 -30.71 -66.02 -5.45
N VAL A 264 -30.19 -66.34 -6.64
CA VAL A 264 -29.01 -65.72 -7.24
C VAL A 264 -29.43 -64.92 -8.48
N SER A 265 -28.88 -63.70 -8.61
CA SER A 265 -29.03 -62.87 -9.80
C SER A 265 -27.81 -63.03 -10.70
N LEU A 266 -28.04 -63.15 -12.00
CA LEU A 266 -26.98 -63.17 -13.02
C LEU A 266 -26.67 -61.77 -13.57
N SER A 267 -27.21 -60.70 -12.98
CA SER A 267 -27.01 -59.32 -13.47
C SER A 267 -25.56 -58.84 -13.55
N ASN A 268 -24.64 -59.52 -12.86
CA ASN A 268 -23.20 -59.24 -12.87
C ASN A 268 -22.39 -60.54 -12.82
N ARG A 269 -22.98 -61.63 -13.30
CA ARG A 269 -22.40 -62.98 -13.27
C ARG A 269 -22.78 -63.77 -14.52
N SER A 270 -21.87 -64.57 -15.04
CA SER A 270 -22.12 -65.49 -16.14
C SER A 270 -21.91 -66.94 -15.70
N VAL A 271 -22.47 -67.88 -16.48
CA VAL A 271 -22.31 -69.32 -16.25
C VAL A 271 -21.80 -69.98 -17.52
N ASP A 272 -20.67 -70.66 -17.39
CA ASP A 272 -20.06 -71.42 -18.48
C ASP A 272 -20.18 -72.90 -18.17
N GLN A 273 -20.66 -73.69 -19.13
CA GLN A 273 -20.85 -75.13 -18.95
C GLN A 273 -20.26 -75.91 -20.11
N GLU A 274 -19.43 -76.89 -19.79
CA GLU A 274 -18.85 -77.80 -20.78
C GLU A 274 -19.37 -79.20 -20.51
N ILE A 275 -20.05 -79.79 -21.50
CA ILE A 275 -20.40 -81.21 -21.47
C ILE A 275 -19.50 -81.97 -22.43
N PHE A 276 -18.80 -82.98 -21.92
CA PHE A 276 -17.81 -83.70 -22.69
C PHE A 276 -17.95 -85.22 -22.56
N SER A 277 -17.71 -85.91 -23.68
CA SER A 277 -17.62 -87.37 -23.71
C SER A 277 -16.15 -87.81 -23.62
N PRO A 278 -15.81 -88.81 -22.79
CA PRO A 278 -14.47 -89.38 -22.74
C PRO A 278 -14.10 -90.22 -23.99
N ASN A 279 -15.09 -90.62 -24.80
CA ASN A 279 -14.90 -91.39 -26.04
C ASN A 279 -15.36 -90.57 -27.26
N THR A 280 -14.88 -90.92 -28.46
CA THR A 280 -15.14 -90.22 -29.74
C THR A 280 -16.63 -89.97 -30.01
N THR A 281 -16.92 -88.97 -30.86
CA THR A 281 -18.26 -88.45 -31.22
C THR A 281 -19.33 -89.52 -31.35
N LEU A 282 -20.26 -89.51 -30.39
CA LEU A 282 -21.46 -90.35 -30.39
C LEU A 282 -22.68 -89.47 -30.12
N GLU A 283 -23.80 -89.85 -30.74
CA GLU A 283 -25.08 -89.17 -30.65
C GLU A 283 -25.82 -89.62 -29.38
N VAL A 284 -26.10 -88.66 -28.50
CA VAL A 284 -26.83 -88.86 -27.25
C VAL A 284 -28.16 -88.11 -27.30
N ASP A 285 -29.24 -88.80 -26.97
CA ASP A 285 -30.61 -88.28 -27.12
C ASP A 285 -31.25 -87.86 -25.77
N GLY A 286 -32.01 -86.76 -25.85
CA GLY A 286 -33.03 -86.41 -24.88
C GLY A 286 -32.64 -85.42 -23.75
N PRO A 287 -33.63 -84.67 -23.22
CA PRO A 287 -33.44 -83.68 -22.14
C PRO A 287 -33.13 -84.30 -20.76
N SER A 288 -32.78 -85.59 -20.68
CA SER A 288 -32.65 -86.33 -19.42
C SER A 288 -31.48 -85.93 -18.52
N ALA A 289 -30.66 -84.98 -18.97
CA ALA A 289 -29.59 -84.34 -18.23
C ALA A 289 -30.06 -83.14 -17.39
N GLY A 290 -31.28 -82.66 -17.58
CA GLY A 290 -31.77 -81.40 -17.01
C GLY A 290 -31.62 -81.31 -15.49
N ALA A 291 -31.93 -82.39 -14.75
CA ALA A 291 -31.77 -82.40 -13.31
C ALA A 291 -30.29 -82.34 -12.87
N ALA A 292 -29.39 -82.98 -13.62
CA ALA A 292 -27.96 -82.97 -13.33
C ALA A 292 -27.35 -81.58 -13.59
N ILE A 293 -27.70 -80.96 -14.72
CA ILE A 293 -27.28 -79.60 -15.08
C ILE A 293 -27.76 -78.59 -14.03
N CYS A 294 -29.02 -78.69 -13.61
CA CYS A 294 -29.58 -77.82 -12.59
C CYS A 294 -28.84 -77.94 -11.26
N LEU A 295 -28.48 -79.16 -10.84
CA LEU A 295 -27.76 -79.39 -9.59
C LEU A 295 -26.29 -78.93 -9.67
N ALA A 296 -25.63 -79.05 -10.83
CA ALA A 296 -24.30 -78.48 -11.06
C ALA A 296 -24.31 -76.95 -10.96
N GLN A 297 -25.30 -76.28 -11.55
CA GLN A 297 -25.46 -74.83 -11.39
C GLN A 297 -25.72 -74.43 -9.92
N ILE A 298 -26.60 -75.16 -9.22
CA ILE A 298 -26.84 -74.91 -7.78
C ILE A 298 -25.55 -75.12 -6.96
N SER A 299 -24.68 -76.06 -7.37
CA SER A 299 -23.38 -76.32 -6.72
C SER A 299 -22.53 -75.05 -6.70
N VAL A 300 -22.29 -74.42 -7.86
CA VAL A 300 -21.47 -73.20 -7.97
C VAL A 300 -22.16 -71.95 -7.43
N PHE A 301 -23.49 -71.87 -7.48
CA PHE A 301 -24.24 -70.74 -6.93
C PHE A 301 -24.27 -70.71 -5.41
N LYS A 302 -24.21 -71.89 -4.79
CA LYS A 302 -24.30 -72.04 -3.33
C LYS A 302 -23.01 -72.54 -2.69
N ASN A 303 -21.94 -72.70 -3.47
CA ASN A 303 -20.69 -73.33 -3.05
C ASN A 303 -20.95 -74.66 -2.30
N LYS A 304 -21.70 -75.55 -2.95
CA LYS A 304 -22.07 -76.86 -2.40
C LYS A 304 -21.29 -77.96 -3.12
N THR A 305 -20.49 -78.72 -2.38
CA THR A 305 -19.76 -79.85 -2.96
C THR A 305 -20.69 -81.01 -3.32
N ILE A 306 -20.65 -81.42 -4.58
CA ILE A 306 -21.36 -82.61 -5.08
C ILE A 306 -20.70 -83.90 -4.58
N ASN A 307 -21.51 -84.87 -4.14
CA ASN A 307 -21.01 -86.21 -3.84
C ASN A 307 -20.76 -87.00 -5.14
N GLN A 308 -19.48 -87.19 -5.46
CA GLN A 308 -19.03 -87.85 -6.68
C GLN A 308 -19.36 -89.37 -6.75
N SER A 309 -19.91 -89.96 -5.69
CA SER A 309 -20.42 -91.35 -5.70
C SER A 309 -21.89 -91.46 -6.15
N ILE A 310 -22.58 -90.34 -6.39
CA ILE A 310 -24.01 -90.29 -6.69
C ILE A 310 -24.23 -89.66 -8.07
N LEU A 311 -25.11 -90.27 -8.88
CA LEU A 311 -25.59 -89.69 -10.14
C LEU A 311 -27.09 -89.47 -10.13
N ILE A 312 -27.56 -88.67 -11.08
CA ILE A 312 -28.99 -88.42 -11.28
C ILE A 312 -29.33 -88.47 -12.78
N THR A 313 -30.53 -88.98 -13.08
CA THR A 313 -31.15 -88.79 -14.40
C THR A 313 -32.57 -88.26 -14.24
N GLY A 314 -32.97 -87.37 -15.13
CA GLY A 314 -34.26 -86.69 -15.01
C GLY A 314 -34.33 -85.46 -15.90
N THR A 315 -35.48 -85.25 -16.53
CA THR A 315 -35.75 -83.94 -17.15
C THR A 315 -36.06 -82.93 -16.05
N ILE A 316 -35.83 -81.65 -16.30
CA ILE A 316 -36.17 -80.58 -15.36
C ILE A 316 -37.36 -79.78 -15.89
N ASN A 317 -38.41 -79.71 -15.09
CA ASN A 317 -39.55 -78.83 -15.34
C ASN A 317 -39.33 -77.46 -14.69
N ARG A 318 -40.00 -76.43 -15.22
CA ARG A 318 -39.88 -75.04 -14.71
C ARG A 318 -40.29 -74.86 -13.25
N ASP A 319 -41.09 -75.77 -12.70
CA ASP A 319 -41.51 -75.74 -11.28
C ASP A 319 -40.50 -76.44 -10.34
N GLY A 320 -39.39 -76.95 -10.86
CA GLY A 320 -38.37 -77.68 -10.10
C GLY A 320 -38.66 -79.18 -9.94
N SER A 321 -39.78 -79.68 -10.49
CA SER A 321 -40.06 -81.13 -10.49
C SER A 321 -39.19 -81.88 -11.50
N ILE A 322 -38.86 -83.13 -11.17
CA ILE A 322 -38.06 -84.01 -12.01
C ILE A 322 -38.99 -84.85 -12.88
N GLY A 323 -38.93 -84.63 -14.20
CA GLY A 323 -39.76 -85.33 -15.16
C GLY A 323 -39.15 -86.67 -15.61
N ARG A 324 -40.01 -87.53 -16.15
CA ARG A 324 -39.67 -88.90 -16.55
C ARG A 324 -38.64 -88.96 -17.66
N VAL A 325 -37.90 -90.08 -17.71
CA VAL A 325 -36.87 -90.35 -18.73
C VAL A 325 -36.98 -91.77 -19.29
N GLY A 326 -36.44 -91.97 -20.50
CA GLY A 326 -36.30 -93.30 -21.11
C GLY A 326 -35.07 -94.06 -20.60
N GLU A 327 -35.07 -95.37 -20.84
CA GLU A 327 -33.93 -96.28 -20.69
C GLU A 327 -33.22 -96.23 -19.31
N VAL A 328 -34.00 -96.09 -18.22
CA VAL A 328 -33.46 -95.97 -16.85
C VAL A 328 -32.54 -97.14 -16.49
N ARG A 329 -32.90 -98.37 -16.89
CA ARG A 329 -32.08 -99.55 -16.62
C ARG A 329 -30.69 -99.46 -17.27
N ALA A 330 -30.59 -98.97 -18.51
CA ALA A 330 -29.31 -98.82 -19.20
C ALA A 330 -28.41 -97.78 -18.51
N LYS A 331 -28.99 -96.66 -18.08
CA LYS A 331 -28.30 -95.59 -17.34
C LYS A 331 -27.78 -96.08 -15.98
N VAL A 332 -28.61 -96.82 -15.24
CA VAL A 332 -28.21 -97.40 -13.94
C VAL A 332 -27.10 -98.43 -14.12
N ILE A 333 -27.13 -99.24 -15.19
CA ILE A 333 -26.05 -100.18 -15.50
C ILE A 333 -24.73 -99.44 -15.79
N ALA A 334 -24.79 -98.36 -16.59
CA ALA A 334 -23.61 -97.54 -16.90
C ALA A 334 -23.01 -96.88 -15.66
N ALA A 335 -23.85 -96.35 -14.76
CA ALA A 335 -23.42 -95.82 -13.47
C ALA A 335 -22.70 -96.89 -12.62
N ARG A 336 -23.28 -98.09 -12.53
CA ARG A 336 -22.66 -99.21 -11.80
C ARG A 336 -21.31 -99.61 -12.40
N GLU A 337 -21.21 -99.69 -13.72
CA GLU A 337 -19.96 -100.06 -14.41
C GLU A 337 -18.85 -99.02 -14.22
N LYS A 338 -19.22 -97.77 -13.94
CA LYS A 338 -18.30 -96.69 -13.57
C LYS A 338 -18.05 -96.58 -12.06
N GLY A 339 -18.64 -97.46 -11.25
CA GLY A 339 -18.40 -97.54 -9.80
C GLY A 339 -19.19 -96.55 -8.96
N TYR A 340 -20.27 -95.97 -9.48
CA TYR A 340 -21.17 -95.14 -8.68
C TYR A 340 -21.99 -95.99 -7.71
N GLU A 341 -22.28 -95.45 -6.53
CA GLU A 341 -22.95 -96.16 -5.44
C GLU A 341 -24.48 -96.00 -5.51
N LEU A 342 -24.95 -94.85 -5.96
CA LEU A 342 -26.36 -94.48 -5.98
C LEU A 342 -26.74 -93.73 -7.27
N VAL A 343 -27.87 -94.11 -7.86
CA VAL A 343 -28.51 -93.33 -8.93
C VAL A 343 -29.87 -92.81 -8.46
N LEU A 344 -30.04 -91.49 -8.53
CA LEU A 344 -31.32 -90.83 -8.34
C LEU A 344 -32.09 -90.87 -9.66
N VAL A 345 -33.34 -91.34 -9.61
CA VAL A 345 -34.22 -91.48 -10.78
C VAL A 345 -35.56 -90.79 -10.53
N PRO A 346 -36.33 -90.44 -11.58
CA PRO A 346 -37.62 -89.80 -11.39
C PRO A 346 -38.60 -90.73 -10.66
N ASP A 347 -39.56 -90.12 -9.96
CA ASP A 347 -40.61 -90.82 -9.22
C ASP A 347 -41.34 -91.88 -10.07
N GLY A 348 -41.54 -93.07 -9.51
CA GLY A 348 -42.13 -94.23 -10.18
C GLY A 348 -41.28 -94.85 -11.30
N GLN A 349 -39.99 -94.54 -11.39
CA GLN A 349 -39.06 -95.12 -12.37
C GLN A 349 -37.91 -95.94 -11.76
N SER A 350 -37.99 -96.31 -10.47
CA SER A 350 -36.99 -97.18 -9.85
C SER A 350 -36.87 -98.53 -10.57
N VAL A 351 -35.63 -99.01 -10.68
CA VAL A 351 -35.28 -100.30 -11.28
C VAL A 351 -34.31 -101.02 -10.36
N SER A 352 -34.47 -102.34 -10.22
CA SER A 352 -33.49 -103.16 -9.49
C SER A 352 -32.37 -103.60 -10.43
N VAL A 353 -31.15 -103.17 -10.10
CA VAL A 353 -29.90 -103.58 -10.76
C VAL A 353 -28.92 -104.00 -9.67
N SER A 354 -28.42 -105.24 -9.73
CA SER A 354 -27.49 -105.75 -8.72
C SER A 354 -26.19 -104.95 -8.70
N GLY A 355 -25.79 -104.48 -7.52
CA GLY A 355 -24.52 -103.80 -7.28
C GLY A 355 -24.57 -102.27 -7.31
N ILE A 356 -25.76 -101.65 -7.35
CA ILE A 356 -25.94 -100.19 -7.23
C ILE A 356 -27.31 -99.89 -6.61
N ASP A 357 -27.37 -98.86 -5.77
CA ASP A 357 -28.64 -98.41 -5.20
C ASP A 357 -29.36 -97.47 -6.17
N VAL A 358 -30.68 -97.55 -6.20
CA VAL A 358 -31.54 -96.67 -7.02
C VAL A 358 -32.60 -96.07 -6.11
N LYS A 359 -32.66 -94.73 -6.07
CA LYS A 359 -33.62 -93.99 -5.24
C LYS A 359 -34.43 -93.03 -6.09
N GLU A 360 -35.74 -93.03 -5.85
CA GLU A 360 -36.67 -92.13 -6.51
C GLU A 360 -36.62 -90.75 -5.87
N VAL A 361 -36.70 -89.73 -6.72
CA VAL A 361 -36.77 -88.32 -6.33
C VAL A 361 -37.79 -87.60 -7.20
N SER A 362 -38.53 -86.68 -6.58
CA SER A 362 -39.65 -85.97 -7.20
C SER A 362 -39.26 -84.56 -7.69
N ASN A 363 -38.27 -83.93 -7.06
CA ASN A 363 -37.86 -82.54 -7.33
C ASN A 363 -36.37 -82.30 -7.04
N ILE A 364 -35.85 -81.17 -7.54
CA ILE A 364 -34.43 -80.79 -7.42
C ILE A 364 -33.97 -80.61 -5.97
N GLN A 365 -34.83 -80.10 -5.09
CA GLN A 365 -34.48 -79.85 -3.70
C GLN A 365 -34.25 -81.18 -2.96
N GLU A 366 -35.17 -82.14 -3.13
CA GLU A 366 -35.04 -83.50 -2.61
C GLU A 366 -33.78 -84.19 -3.15
N ALA A 367 -33.53 -84.08 -4.46
CA ALA A 367 -32.31 -84.60 -5.07
C ALA A 367 -31.05 -83.95 -4.49
N GLY A 368 -31.06 -82.64 -4.29
CA GLY A 368 -29.95 -81.87 -3.72
C GLY A 368 -29.65 -82.25 -2.27
N GLU A 369 -30.66 -82.56 -1.44
CA GLU A 369 -30.45 -83.03 -0.06
C GLU A 369 -29.68 -84.35 0.03
N LEU A 370 -29.78 -85.18 -1.01
CA LEU A 370 -29.09 -86.47 -1.12
C LEU A 370 -27.73 -86.32 -1.81
N LEU A 371 -27.67 -85.48 -2.85
CA LEU A 371 -26.50 -85.32 -3.71
C LEU A 371 -25.40 -84.45 -3.08
N PHE A 372 -25.76 -83.34 -2.44
CA PHE A 372 -24.76 -82.45 -1.87
C PHE A 372 -24.23 -83.01 -0.55
N LYS A 373 -22.90 -82.96 -0.37
CA LYS A 373 -22.29 -83.36 0.89
C LYS A 373 -22.81 -82.44 2.01
N LYS A 374 -23.23 -83.03 3.13
CA LYS A 374 -23.48 -82.25 4.34
C LYS A 374 -22.14 -81.64 4.77
N GLY A 375 -22.07 -80.32 4.89
CA GLY A 375 -20.83 -79.60 5.20
C GLY A 375 -20.16 -80.16 6.46
N VAL A 376 -18.82 -80.21 6.42
CA VAL A 376 -17.97 -80.38 7.61
C VAL A 376 -17.87 -79.05 8.34
#